data_AF-A0A962ABQ0-F1
#
_entry.id   AF-A0A962ABQ0-F1
#
_cell.length_a   1.000
_cell.length_b   1.000
_cell.length_c   1.000
_cell.angle_alpha   90.00
_cell.angle_beta   90.00
_cell.angle_gamma   90.00
#
_symmetry.space_group_name_H-M   'P 1'
#
loop_
_entity.id
_entity.type
_entity.pdbx_description
1 polymer ?
#
loop_
_entity_poly.entity_id
_entity_poly.type
_entity_poly.pdbx_seq_one_letter_code
_entity_poly.pdbx_strand_id
1 'polypeptide(L)'
;MPRISLGGGLVFRQSLFFLIVAAFGFYAYLGAGDVVDLARRAATAPQAEAHATFAQAVKTAESLQHLLLGSLALVCVLAFGILIPALHTLVARPISRVAAQMRELADGDTEIEIDFENRKDEIGEIARSLVALRDHVRSNLALVEE
;
A
#
# COMPACT_ATOMS: atom_id res chain seq x y z
N MET A 1 1.81 -15.50 -21.52
CA MET A 1 1.18 -14.46 -20.67
C MET A 1 2.29 -13.80 -19.86
N PRO A 2 2.36 -12.46 -19.77
CA PRO A 2 3.43 -11.78 -19.03
C PRO A 2 3.41 -12.18 -17.55
N ARG A 3 4.59 -12.43 -16.97
CA ARG A 3 4.77 -12.69 -15.53
C ARG A 3 4.42 -11.41 -14.79
N ILE A 4 3.45 -11.46 -13.88
CA ILE A 4 3.09 -10.29 -13.06
C ILE A 4 3.98 -10.36 -11.82
N SER A 5 4.99 -9.49 -11.76
CA SER A 5 5.82 -9.36 -10.56
C SER A 5 4.97 -8.81 -9.41
N LEU A 6 4.92 -9.52 -8.29
CA LEU A 6 4.38 -9.04 -7.01
C LEU A 6 5.13 -7.78 -6.57
N GLY A 7 6.45 -7.77 -6.74
CA GLY A 7 7.28 -6.58 -6.48
C GLY A 7 6.83 -5.41 -7.33
N GLY A 8 6.67 -5.61 -8.65
CA GLY A 8 6.19 -4.58 -9.57
C GLY A 8 4.78 -4.10 -9.24
N GLY A 9 3.86 -5.00 -8.89
CA GLY A 9 2.49 -4.66 -8.50
C GLY A 9 2.42 -3.91 -7.17
N LEU A 10 3.26 -4.27 -6.20
CA LEU A 10 3.36 -3.57 -4.92
C LEU A 10 3.94 -2.17 -5.10
N VAL A 11 5.06 -2.06 -5.83
CA VAL A 11 5.70 -0.77 -6.13
C VAL A 11 4.72 0.14 -6.87
N PHE A 12 4.01 -0.36 -7.89
CA PHE A 12 3.04 0.44 -8.62
C PHE A 12 1.93 1.02 -7.71
N ARG A 13 1.36 0.18 -6.84
CA ARG A 13 0.30 0.62 -5.89
C ARG A 13 0.83 1.61 -4.86
N GLN A 14 2.04 1.38 -4.37
CA GLN A 14 2.69 2.26 -3.40
C GLN A 14 3.08 3.60 -4.05
N SER A 15 3.57 3.60 -5.28
CA SER A 15 3.81 4.82 -6.07
C SER A 15 2.52 5.60 -6.30
N LEU A 16 1.42 4.94 -6.66
CA LEU A 16 0.12 5.59 -6.81
C LEU A 16 -0.35 6.22 -5.48
N PHE A 17 -0.19 5.49 -4.37
CA PHE A 17 -0.49 6.02 -3.04
C PHE A 17 0.36 7.26 -2.69
N PHE A 18 1.67 7.19 -2.89
CA PHE A 18 2.56 8.33 -2.66
C PHE A 18 2.22 9.52 -3.57
N LEU A 19 1.79 9.26 -4.81
CA LEU A 19 1.34 10.31 -5.72
C LEU A 19 0.06 11.00 -5.20
N ILE A 20 -0.89 10.23 -4.64
CA ILE A 20 -2.09 10.79 -4.00
C ILE A 20 -1.71 11.64 -2.78
N VAL A 21 -0.81 11.14 -1.93
CA VAL A 21 -0.33 11.89 -0.75
C VAL A 21 0.40 13.17 -1.16
N ALA A 22 1.25 13.10 -2.19
CA ALA A 22 1.95 14.27 -2.72
C ALA A 22 0.98 15.28 -3.34
N ALA A 23 -0.01 14.83 -4.10
CA ALA A 23 -1.06 15.69 -4.65
C ALA A 23 -1.88 16.37 -3.56
N PHE A 24 -2.22 15.65 -2.49
CA PHE A 24 -2.88 16.20 -1.31
C PHE A 24 -2.01 17.26 -0.62
N GLY A 25 -0.72 16.98 -0.38
CA GLY A 25 0.20 17.95 0.20
C GLY A 25 0.38 19.19 -0.67
N PHE A 26 0.43 19.02 -1.99
CA PHE A 26 0.49 20.11 -2.95
C PHE A 26 -0.78 20.97 -2.92
N TYR A 27 -1.96 20.34 -2.88
CA TYR A 27 -3.23 21.05 -2.73
C TYR A 27 -3.28 21.85 -1.42
N ALA A 28 -2.84 21.25 -0.31
CA ALA A 28 -2.74 21.92 0.98
C ALA A 28 -1.81 23.14 0.95
N TYR A 29 -0.66 23.00 0.29
CA TYR A 29 0.31 24.07 0.11
C TYR A 29 -0.28 25.24 -0.69
N LEU A 30 -0.97 24.96 -1.80
CA LEU A 30 -1.62 26.00 -2.60
C LEU A 30 -2.71 26.74 -1.80
N GLY A 31 -3.59 26.00 -1.12
CA GLY A 31 -4.65 26.61 -0.31
C GLY A 31 -4.11 27.46 0.85
N ALA A 32 -2.99 27.05 1.47
CA ALA A 32 -2.33 27.85 2.49
C ALA A 32 -1.77 29.17 1.91
N GLY A 33 -1.29 29.14 0.67
CA GLY A 33 -0.90 30.34 -0.08
C GLY A 33 -2.03 31.34 -0.23
N ASP A 34 -3.23 30.89 -0.61
CA ASP A 34 -4.41 31.74 -0.76
C ASP A 34 -4.79 32.45 0.55
N VAL A 35 -4.69 31.73 1.68
CA VAL A 35 -4.94 32.31 3.02
C VAL A 35 -3.90 33.37 3.37
N VAL A 36 -2.62 33.11 3.10
CA VAL A 36 -1.53 34.06 3.35
C VAL A 36 -1.69 35.32 2.50
N ASP A 37 -2.06 35.17 1.23
CA ASP A 37 -2.28 36.29 0.32
C ASP A 37 -3.47 37.15 0.77
N LEU A 38 -4.56 36.51 1.20
CA LEU A 38 -5.74 37.22 1.70
C LEU A 38 -5.45 37.93 3.03
N ALA A 39 -4.67 37.30 3.93
CA ALA A 39 -4.22 37.92 5.17
C ALA A 39 -3.30 39.14 4.90
N ARG A 40 -2.40 39.05 3.91
CA ARG A 40 -1.52 40.16 3.51
C ARG A 40 -2.32 41.33 2.92
N ARG A 41 -3.34 41.05 2.12
CA ARG A 41 -4.28 42.07 1.61
C ARG A 41 -5.05 42.73 2.74
N ALA A 42 -5.54 41.95 3.69
CA ALA A 42 -6.24 42.49 4.87
C ALA A 42 -5.34 43.42 5.70
N ALA A 43 -4.05 43.09 5.83
CA ALA A 43 -3.08 43.90 6.57
C ALA A 43 -2.73 45.24 5.89
N THR A 44 -2.91 45.36 4.58
CA THR A 44 -2.58 46.57 3.79
C THR A 44 -3.81 47.34 3.33
N ALA A 45 -5.02 46.82 3.57
CA ALA A 45 -6.27 47.42 3.15
C ALA A 45 -6.60 48.70 3.93
N PRO A 46 -7.31 49.68 3.31
CA PRO A 46 -7.86 50.83 4.02
C PRO A 46 -8.78 50.40 5.18
N GLN A 47 -8.86 51.19 6.26
CA GLN A 47 -9.64 50.85 7.47
C GLN A 47 -11.11 50.47 7.18
N ALA A 48 -11.73 51.07 6.17
CA ALA A 48 -13.10 50.78 5.78
C ALA A 48 -13.31 49.35 5.24
N GLU A 49 -12.27 48.74 4.66
CA GLU A 49 -12.32 47.42 3.99
C GLU A 49 -11.53 46.33 4.73
N ALA A 50 -10.66 46.73 5.67
CA ALA A 50 -9.79 45.83 6.42
C ALA A 50 -10.58 44.74 7.16
N HIS A 51 -11.70 45.10 7.82
CA HIS A 51 -12.55 44.15 8.53
C HIS A 51 -13.17 43.09 7.60
N ALA A 52 -13.68 43.51 6.44
CA ALA A 52 -14.28 42.60 5.46
C ALA A 52 -13.24 41.63 4.88
N THR A 53 -12.05 42.15 4.55
CA THR A 53 -10.96 41.36 3.98
C THR A 53 -10.39 40.37 5.01
N PHE A 54 -10.26 40.77 6.27
CA PHE A 54 -9.82 39.89 7.36
C PHE A 54 -10.85 38.78 7.63
N ALA A 55 -12.14 39.12 7.68
CA ALA A 55 -13.20 38.12 7.84
C ALA A 55 -13.21 37.10 6.69
N GLN A 56 -12.88 37.53 5.47
CA GLN A 56 -12.71 36.63 4.33
C GLN A 56 -11.49 35.72 4.51
N ALA A 57 -10.35 36.25 4.98
CA ALA A 57 -9.15 35.46 5.27
C ALA A 57 -9.42 34.33 6.26
N VAL A 58 -10.14 34.65 7.35
CA VAL A 58 -10.52 33.67 8.38
C VAL A 58 -11.45 32.60 7.80
N LYS A 59 -12.49 32.98 7.05
CA LYS A 59 -13.41 32.00 6.43
C LYS A 59 -12.72 31.05 5.46
N THR A 60 -11.78 31.56 4.64
CA THR A 60 -10.99 30.72 3.74
C THR A 60 -10.10 29.76 4.53
N ALA A 61 -9.47 30.24 5.63
CA ALA A 61 -8.65 29.41 6.50
C ALA A 61 -9.46 28.28 7.16
N GLU A 62 -10.64 28.59 7.71
CA GLU A 62 -11.54 27.59 8.32
C GLU A 62 -12.00 26.55 7.29
N SER A 63 -12.39 27.01 6.09
CA SER A 63 -12.80 26.12 5.00
C SER A 63 -11.66 25.19 4.58
N LEU A 64 -10.44 25.71 4.45
CA LEU A 64 -9.25 24.91 4.16
C LEU A 64 -8.98 23.88 5.27
N GLN A 65 -9.07 24.27 6.54
CA GLN A 65 -8.88 23.35 7.67
C GLN A 65 -9.85 22.17 7.63
N HIS A 66 -11.14 22.43 7.39
CA HIS A 66 -12.14 21.36 7.28
C HIS A 66 -11.89 20.46 6.07
N LEU A 67 -11.55 21.03 4.92
CA LEU A 67 -11.22 20.26 3.72
C LEU A 67 -9.98 19.39 3.91
N LEU A 68 -8.94 19.91 4.56
CA LEU A 68 -7.71 19.17 4.85
C LEU A 68 -7.96 18.02 5.82
N LEU A 69 -8.73 18.26 6.89
CA LEU A 69 -9.08 17.20 7.84
C LEU A 69 -9.90 16.10 7.17
N GLY A 70 -10.92 16.47 6.39
CA GLY A 70 -11.79 15.51 5.70
C GLY A 70 -11.05 14.67 4.65
N SER A 71 -10.18 15.29 3.87
CA SER A 71 -9.40 14.57 2.84
C SER A 71 -8.26 13.75 3.44
N LEU A 72 -7.61 14.19 4.52
CA LEU A 72 -6.67 13.36 5.27
C LEU A 72 -7.35 12.10 5.84
N ALA A 73 -8.53 12.27 6.45
CA ALA A 73 -9.32 11.14 6.94
C ALA A 73 -9.65 10.14 5.81
N LEU A 74 -10.05 10.65 4.64
CA LEU A 74 -10.31 9.82 3.46
C LEU A 74 -9.06 9.05 3.00
N VAL A 75 -7.90 9.71 2.89
CA VAL A 75 -6.62 9.07 2.52
C VAL A 75 -6.27 7.97 3.52
N CYS A 76 -6.43 8.22 4.82
CA CYS A 76 -6.21 7.21 5.86
C CYS A 76 -7.16 6.03 5.70
N VAL A 77 -8.46 6.26 5.53
CA VAL A 77 -9.45 5.18 5.33
C VAL A 77 -9.13 4.34 4.11
N LEU A 78 -8.74 4.95 2.99
CA LEU A 78 -8.35 4.22 1.78
C LEU A 78 -7.05 3.43 2.00
N ALA A 79 -6.06 4.01 2.68
CA ALA A 79 -4.82 3.34 3.01
C ALA A 79 -5.08 2.12 3.91
N PHE A 80 -5.74 2.32 5.05
CA PHE A 80 -5.98 1.25 6.02
C PHE A 80 -6.99 0.22 5.52
N GLY A 81 -8.03 0.65 4.80
CA GLY A 81 -9.11 -0.21 4.31
C GLY A 81 -8.72 -1.06 3.10
N ILE A 82 -7.79 -0.60 2.27
CA ILE A 82 -7.43 -1.31 1.02
C ILE A 82 -6.01 -1.89 1.10
N LEU A 83 -5.03 -1.12 1.58
CA LEU A 83 -3.63 -1.52 1.52
C LEU A 83 -3.31 -2.66 2.50
N ILE A 84 -3.75 -2.53 3.76
CA ILE A 84 -3.45 -3.53 4.79
C ILE A 84 -4.06 -4.90 4.47
N PRO A 85 -5.37 -5.03 4.17
CA PRO A 85 -5.96 -6.32 3.86
C PRO A 85 -5.37 -6.94 2.58
N ALA A 86 -5.05 -6.11 1.59
CA ALA A 86 -4.43 -6.59 0.35
C ALA A 86 -3.01 -7.11 0.58
N LEU A 87 -2.18 -6.43 1.38
CA LEU A 87 -0.84 -6.91 1.74
C LEU A 87 -0.92 -8.24 2.49
N HIS A 88 -1.84 -8.34 3.44
CA HIS A 88 -2.03 -9.56 4.22
C HIS A 88 -2.45 -10.73 3.32
N THR A 89 -3.44 -10.53 2.44
CA THR A 89 -4.00 -11.61 1.60
C THR A 89 -3.14 -12.00 0.41
N LEU A 90 -2.45 -11.05 -0.23
CA LEU A 90 -1.68 -11.30 -1.46
C LEU A 90 -0.24 -11.74 -1.19
N VAL A 91 0.32 -11.36 -0.05
CA VAL A 91 1.74 -11.54 0.27
C VAL A 91 1.91 -12.31 1.58
N ALA A 92 1.51 -11.74 2.72
CA ALA A 92 1.85 -12.30 4.02
C ALA A 92 1.26 -13.71 4.24
N ARG A 93 -0.02 -13.90 3.93
CA ARG A 93 -0.70 -15.19 4.09
C ARG A 93 -0.10 -16.28 3.18
N PRO A 94 0.09 -16.06 1.86
CA PRO A 94 0.73 -17.07 1.02
C PRO A 94 2.18 -17.38 1.41
N ILE A 95 2.99 -16.38 1.79
CA ILE A 95 4.37 -16.62 2.25
C ILE A 95 4.38 -17.48 3.52
N SER A 96 3.55 -17.13 4.52
CA SER A 96 3.45 -17.91 5.75
C SER A 96 2.99 -19.34 5.50
N ARG A 97 2.14 -19.56 4.50
CA ARG A 97 1.64 -20.89 4.12
C ARG A 97 2.71 -21.74 3.43
N VAL A 98 3.44 -21.19 2.46
CA VAL A 98 4.58 -21.88 1.83
C VAL A 98 5.68 -22.17 2.85
N ALA A 99 5.95 -21.25 3.78
CA ALA A 99 6.90 -21.48 4.87
C ALA A 99 6.45 -22.56 5.86
N ALA A 100 5.15 -22.73 6.06
CA ALA A 100 4.61 -23.86 6.84
C ALA A 100 4.81 -25.19 6.10
N GLN A 101 4.47 -25.25 4.81
CA GLN A 101 4.66 -26.44 3.97
C GLN A 101 6.13 -26.85 3.87
N MET A 102 7.04 -25.89 3.79
CA MET A 102 8.47 -26.20 3.80
C MET A 102 8.93 -26.82 5.13
N ARG A 103 8.34 -26.44 6.27
CA ARG A 103 8.62 -27.07 7.56
C ARG A 103 8.07 -28.48 7.63
N GLU A 104 6.85 -28.70 7.16
CA GLU A 104 6.24 -30.04 7.09
C GLU A 104 7.11 -31.00 6.25
N LEU A 105 7.62 -30.53 5.10
CA LEU A 105 8.56 -31.31 4.29
C LEU A 105 9.87 -31.59 5.02
N ALA A 106 10.42 -30.61 5.73
CA ALA A 106 11.65 -30.75 6.50
C ALA A 106 11.48 -31.72 7.69
N ASP A 107 10.27 -31.81 8.25
CA ASP A 107 9.91 -32.76 9.31
C ASP A 107 9.69 -34.19 8.76
N GLY A 108 9.79 -34.39 7.44
CA GLY A 108 9.77 -35.69 6.77
C GLY A 108 8.47 -36.02 6.05
N ASP A 109 7.48 -35.13 6.03
CA ASP A 109 6.23 -35.35 5.30
C ASP A 109 6.42 -35.04 3.80
N THR A 110 6.59 -36.10 3.01
CA THR A 110 6.82 -36.01 1.56
C THR A 110 5.55 -36.14 0.71
N GLU A 111 4.40 -36.37 1.35
CA GLU A 111 3.10 -36.44 0.68
C GLU A 111 2.31 -35.12 0.79
N ILE A 112 2.90 -34.08 1.39
CA ILE A 112 2.23 -32.78 1.52
C ILE A 112 1.85 -32.19 0.16
N GLU A 113 0.66 -31.58 0.11
CA GLU A 113 0.25 -30.74 -1.01
C GLU A 113 0.83 -29.34 -0.82
N ILE A 114 1.49 -28.81 -1.85
CA ILE A 114 2.11 -27.48 -1.83
C ILE A 114 1.17 -26.50 -2.52
N ASP A 115 0.79 -25.45 -1.80
CA ASP A 115 -0.17 -24.46 -2.28
C ASP A 115 0.52 -23.49 -3.26
N PHE A 116 -0.28 -22.78 -4.07
CA PHE A 116 0.14 -21.65 -4.91
C PHE A 116 1.05 -21.97 -6.11
N GLU A 117 1.24 -23.23 -6.47
CA GLU A 117 2.03 -23.63 -7.64
C GLU A 117 1.57 -22.93 -8.95
N ASN A 118 0.26 -22.75 -9.08
CA ASN A 118 -0.39 -22.11 -10.23
C ASN A 118 -0.22 -20.57 -10.28
N ARG A 119 0.37 -19.93 -9.26
CA ARG A 119 0.61 -18.49 -9.28
C ARG A 119 1.68 -18.12 -10.32
N LYS A 120 1.45 -17.02 -11.03
CA LYS A 120 2.32 -16.53 -12.11
C LYS A 120 3.29 -15.43 -11.67
N ASP A 121 3.58 -15.39 -10.38
CA ASP A 121 4.43 -14.42 -9.69
C ASP A 121 5.53 -15.13 -8.89
N GLU A 122 6.31 -14.34 -8.14
CA GLU A 122 7.45 -14.79 -7.34
C GLU A 122 7.05 -15.78 -6.26
N ILE A 123 5.84 -15.67 -5.68
CA ILE A 123 5.37 -16.65 -4.69
C ILE A 123 5.10 -17.99 -5.36
N GLY A 124 4.54 -17.99 -6.57
CA GLY A 124 4.39 -19.21 -7.36
C GLY A 124 5.74 -19.83 -7.77
N GLU A 125 6.76 -19.01 -7.99
CA GLU A 125 8.12 -19.50 -8.28
C GLU A 125 8.74 -20.23 -7.09
N ILE A 126 8.56 -19.69 -5.88
CA ILE A 126 8.98 -20.35 -4.64
C ILE A 126 8.19 -21.66 -4.45
N ALA A 127 6.86 -21.63 -4.64
CA ALA A 127 6.02 -22.82 -4.50
C ALA A 127 6.42 -23.95 -5.46
N ARG A 128 6.65 -23.65 -6.74
CA ARG A 128 7.13 -24.64 -7.73
C ARG A 128 8.51 -25.20 -7.37
N SER A 129 9.39 -24.38 -6.81
CA SER A 129 10.70 -24.83 -6.34
C SER A 129 10.57 -25.81 -5.17
N LEU A 130 9.63 -25.54 -4.26
CA LEU A 130 9.33 -26.45 -3.15
C LEU A 130 8.73 -27.78 -3.65
N VAL A 131 7.89 -27.74 -4.69
CA VAL A 131 7.35 -28.96 -5.34
C VAL A 131 8.49 -29.82 -5.88
N ALA A 132 9.41 -29.24 -6.64
CA ALA A 132 10.57 -29.97 -7.15
C ALA A 132 11.43 -30.55 -6.01
N LEU A 133 11.62 -29.82 -4.91
CA LEU A 133 12.37 -30.32 -3.75
C LEU A 133 11.69 -31.53 -3.10
N ARG A 134 10.37 -31.46 -2.87
CA ARG A 134 9.59 -32.59 -2.32
C ARG A 134 9.73 -33.83 -3.21
N ASP A 135 9.59 -33.66 -4.52
CA ASP A 135 9.65 -34.76 -5.47
C ASP A 135 11.06 -35.40 -5.48
N HIS A 136 12.13 -34.60 -5.36
CA HIS A 136 13.49 -35.10 -5.18
C HIS A 136 13.69 -35.86 -3.86
N VAL A 137 13.17 -35.34 -2.75
CA VAL A 137 13.25 -36.01 -1.44
C VAL A 137 12.52 -37.35 -1.47
N ARG A 138 11.30 -37.38 -2.02
CA ARG A 138 10.48 -38.59 -2.20
C ARG A 138 11.19 -39.64 -3.05
N SER A 139 11.77 -39.22 -4.18
CA SER A 139 12.52 -40.12 -5.06
C SER A 139 13.75 -40.70 -4.35
N ASN A 140 14.47 -39.92 -3.56
CA ASN A 140 15.63 -40.42 -2.82
C ASN A 140 15.24 -41.43 -1.75
N LEU A 141 14.11 -41.22 -1.05
CA LEU A 141 13.61 -42.20 -0.08
C LEU A 141 13.28 -43.53 -0.77
N ALA A 142 12.60 -43.49 -1.92
CA ALA A 142 12.28 -44.71 -2.68
C ALA A 142 13.54 -45.48 -3.13
N LEU A 143 14.64 -44.78 -3.45
CA LEU A 143 15.92 -45.41 -3.83
C LEU A 143 16.68 -46.03 -2.65
N VAL A 144 16.46 -45.55 -1.42
CA VAL A 144 17.11 -46.08 -0.21
C VAL A 144 16.37 -47.32 0.32
N GLU A 145 15.09 -47.46 0.00
CA GLU A 145 14.27 -48.61 0.39
C GLU A 145 14.46 -49.85 -0.51
N GLU A 146 15.10 -49.70 -1.67
CA GLU A 146 15.55 -50.80 -2.57
C GLU A 146 16.92 -51.38 -2.17
#